data_AF-D8L7Q9-F1
#
_entry.id   AF-D8L7Q9-F1
#
_cell.length_a   1.000
_cell.length_b   1.000
_cell.length_c   1.000
_cell.angle_alpha   90.00
_cell.angle_beta   90.00
_cell.angle_gamma   90.00
#
_symmetry.space_group_name_H-M   'P 1'
#
loop_
_entity.id
_entity.type
_entity.pdbx_description
1 polymer ?
#
loop_
_entity_poly.entity_id
_entity_poly.type
_entity_poly.pdbx_seq_one_letter_code
_entity_poly.pdbx_strand_id
1 'polypeptide(L)'
;MDLVFNLETNFFNFFWDVSNSMYVASQDLFAFEISSKISEVSYYFANNELFFLYEIFYKTSCFFLVMELFLSNVLDAFLNNVAIYFELDEPALRRYISFMDPTLFSIYHPETNFIQKSLNNTAYLNFFSSFKLNLAVFLDKNNIIEPLNYLLQISFWIYFIIFFSMLFLSFFTKNKEEFQIDIEHSFINLSSEAEKEIFSVDDALNLLFFLLFFFGVYFGFLFLSLHSAFTELFVFFLPLLFIFYFIVLIPFNLLFDFGLFFVVYLRGSSNTSSLFFECVYDYIGVIAFFTRLLVQFVRLVLMFVVYCMMHDTVMLQNYSQKNFLIGDSFIDELTSVQPTGYSIGCFLFVVFPLRLFYWCYEVMHTFFVVTVQFSAFFTIVFWLFLLFYTFFVYEKYEHHFDNITKKTKKSN
;
A
#
# COMPACT_ATOMS: atom_id res chain seq x y z
N MET A 1 -71.81 -8.19 -4.03
CA MET A 1 -70.96 -8.29 -2.82
C MET A 1 -69.69 -8.95 -3.26
N ASP A 2 -68.68 -8.10 -3.38
CA ASP A 2 -67.33 -8.36 -3.80
C ASP A 2 -66.61 -9.30 -2.83
N LEU A 3 -65.62 -10.02 -3.35
CA LEU A 3 -64.35 -10.24 -2.64
C LEU A 3 -63.29 -10.51 -3.71
N VAL A 4 -62.94 -9.44 -4.42
CA VAL A 4 -61.70 -9.37 -5.19
C VAL A 4 -60.56 -9.31 -4.17
N PHE A 5 -59.85 -10.43 -3.99
CA PHE A 5 -58.59 -10.44 -3.23
C PHE A 5 -57.52 -9.73 -4.08
N ASN A 6 -57.31 -8.45 -3.81
CA ASN A 6 -56.09 -7.73 -4.21
C ASN A 6 -54.92 -8.27 -3.37
N LEU A 7 -54.25 -9.30 -3.86
CA LEU A 7 -52.91 -9.68 -3.39
C LEU A 7 -51.91 -8.79 -4.13
N GLU A 8 -51.42 -7.75 -3.47
CA GLU A 8 -50.24 -7.00 -3.93
C GLU A 8 -49.07 -7.98 -4.03
N THR A 9 -48.61 -8.26 -5.25
CA THR A 9 -47.41 -9.08 -5.47
C THR A 9 -46.19 -8.26 -5.08
N ASN A 10 -45.75 -8.37 -3.82
CA ASN A 10 -44.48 -7.84 -3.37
C ASN A 10 -43.34 -8.59 -4.09
N PHE A 11 -42.64 -7.89 -5.00
CA PHE A 11 -41.46 -8.40 -5.69
C PHE A 11 -40.32 -8.59 -4.67
N PHE A 12 -40.10 -9.81 -4.20
CA PHE A 12 -38.92 -10.18 -3.43
C PHE A 12 -37.82 -10.64 -4.38
N ASN A 13 -36.83 -9.77 -4.62
CA ASN A 13 -35.61 -10.17 -5.30
C ASN A 13 -34.71 -10.90 -4.30
N PHE A 14 -34.63 -12.22 -4.43
CA PHE A 14 -33.65 -13.01 -3.69
C PHE A 14 -32.31 -12.89 -4.39
N PHE A 15 -31.42 -12.06 -3.84
CA PHE A 15 -30.04 -12.02 -4.30
C PHE A 15 -29.25 -13.13 -3.61
N TRP A 16 -28.71 -14.05 -4.41
CA TRP A 16 -28.00 -15.22 -3.89
C TRP A 16 -26.64 -14.89 -3.25
N ASP A 17 -26.08 -13.71 -3.51
CA ASP A 17 -24.78 -13.25 -2.97
C ASP A 17 -24.75 -11.74 -2.80
N VAL A 18 -25.27 -11.18 -1.69
CA VAL A 18 -25.22 -9.70 -1.49
C VAL A 18 -24.43 -9.23 -0.29
N SER A 19 -24.38 -9.97 0.81
CA SER A 19 -23.54 -9.52 1.92
C SER A 19 -23.30 -10.59 2.97
N ASN A 20 -22.03 -10.86 3.27
CA ASN A 20 -21.68 -11.56 4.50
C ASN A 20 -21.84 -10.59 5.68
N SER A 21 -22.31 -11.11 6.82
CA SER A 21 -22.50 -10.30 8.04
C SER A 21 -21.18 -9.78 8.63
N MET A 22 -20.05 -10.34 8.21
CA MET A 22 -18.71 -9.91 8.59
C MET A 22 -17.83 -9.89 7.34
N TYR A 23 -17.15 -8.76 7.13
CA TYR A 23 -16.07 -8.63 6.18
C TYR A 23 -14.75 -8.58 6.96
N VAL A 24 -13.74 -9.28 6.47
CA VAL A 24 -12.39 -9.16 7.01
C VAL A 24 -11.84 -7.82 6.55
N ALA A 25 -11.66 -6.88 7.47
CA ALA A 25 -10.91 -5.67 7.20
C ALA A 25 -9.42 -5.98 7.32
N SER A 26 -8.64 -5.69 6.27
CA SER A 26 -7.18 -5.67 6.36
C SER A 26 -6.75 -4.42 7.14
N GLN A 27 -6.59 -4.56 8.44
CA GLN A 27 -5.94 -3.56 9.30
C GLN A 27 -4.59 -4.11 9.75
N ASP A 28 -3.69 -3.22 10.19
CA ASP A 28 -2.38 -3.59 10.71
C ASP A 28 -2.54 -4.65 11.82
N LEU A 29 -2.04 -5.86 11.55
CA LEU A 29 -2.25 -7.03 12.39
C LEU A 29 -1.01 -7.21 13.29
N PHE A 30 -1.18 -6.99 14.58
CA PHE A 30 -0.11 -7.08 15.57
C PHE A 30 0.20 -8.55 15.90
N ALA A 31 1.47 -8.95 15.82
CA ALA A 31 1.89 -10.36 15.78
C ALA A 31 1.96 -11.10 17.13
N PHE A 32 1.67 -10.46 18.26
CA PHE A 32 1.83 -11.07 19.59
C PHE A 32 0.62 -10.86 20.48
N GLU A 33 -0.11 -11.95 20.74
CA GLU A 33 -0.98 -12.12 21.90
C GLU A 33 -0.44 -13.31 22.70
N ILE A 34 0.07 -13.08 23.92
CA ILE A 34 0.05 -14.07 25.02
C ILE A 34 0.46 -13.39 26.36
N SER A 35 -0.39 -13.64 27.36
CA SER A 35 -0.19 -13.60 28.83
C SER A 35 0.03 -12.27 29.57
N SER A 36 -0.91 -11.34 29.51
CA SER A 36 -1.02 -10.24 30.50
C SER A 36 -2.20 -10.37 31.48
N LYS A 37 -3.02 -11.43 31.35
CA LYS A 37 -4.29 -11.62 32.09
C LYS A 37 -4.19 -11.66 33.61
N ILE A 38 -3.01 -11.86 34.21
CA ILE A 38 -2.85 -12.02 35.67
C ILE A 38 -2.35 -10.73 36.34
N SER A 39 -1.58 -9.88 35.65
CA SER A 39 -1.11 -8.60 36.21
C SER A 39 -2.16 -7.48 36.10
N GLU A 40 -3.08 -7.57 35.14
CA GLU A 40 -4.09 -6.54 34.86
C GLU A 40 -5.19 -6.48 35.92
N VAL A 41 -5.61 -7.62 36.47
CA VAL A 41 -6.60 -7.65 37.56
C VAL A 41 -6.03 -6.94 38.81
N SER A 42 -4.76 -7.17 39.13
CA SER A 42 -4.12 -6.51 40.28
C SER A 42 -3.93 -5.01 40.09
N TYR A 43 -3.68 -4.54 38.87
CA TYR A 43 -3.47 -3.12 38.59
C TYR A 43 -4.79 -2.34 38.52
N TYR A 44 -5.86 -2.96 38.00
CA TYR A 44 -7.21 -2.39 37.99
C TYR A 44 -7.76 -2.20 39.40
N PHE A 45 -7.48 -3.12 40.33
CA PHE A 45 -7.85 -2.94 41.74
C PHE A 45 -6.97 -1.92 42.46
N ALA A 46 -5.69 -1.80 42.11
CA ALA A 46 -4.77 -0.84 42.75
C ALA A 46 -5.02 0.62 42.35
N ASN A 47 -5.48 0.89 41.13
CA ASN A 47 -5.72 2.24 40.62
C ASN A 47 -7.15 2.76 40.82
N ASN A 48 -8.11 1.90 41.17
CA ASN A 48 -9.48 2.33 41.40
C ASN A 48 -9.69 2.80 42.83
N GLU A 49 -10.15 4.05 42.98
CA GLU A 49 -10.60 4.65 44.24
C GLU A 49 -11.71 3.85 44.95
N LEU A 50 -12.37 2.94 44.23
CA LEU A 50 -13.29 1.92 44.75
C LEU A 50 -12.66 0.96 45.77
N PHE A 51 -11.37 0.62 45.60
CA PHE A 51 -10.64 -0.22 46.55
C PHE A 51 -10.39 0.51 47.87
N PHE A 52 -10.11 1.82 47.80
CA PHE A 52 -9.95 2.68 48.97
C PHE A 52 -11.26 2.79 49.77
N LEU A 53 -12.40 2.85 49.07
CA LEU A 53 -13.74 2.86 49.64
C LEU A 53 -14.11 1.53 50.32
N TYR A 54 -13.85 0.41 49.65
CA TYR A 54 -13.97 -0.93 50.23
C TYR A 54 -13.10 -1.05 51.49
N GLU A 55 -11.85 -0.59 51.43
CA GLU A 55 -10.92 -0.65 52.54
C GLU A 55 -11.37 0.22 53.73
N ILE A 56 -11.92 1.41 53.50
CA ILE A 56 -12.52 2.26 54.55
C ILE A 56 -13.74 1.59 55.17
N PHE A 57 -14.69 1.11 54.37
CA PHE A 57 -15.92 0.48 54.88
C PHE A 57 -15.64 -0.84 55.60
N TYR A 58 -14.74 -1.66 55.08
CA TYR A 58 -14.30 -2.91 55.69
C TYR A 58 -13.51 -2.67 56.99
N LYS A 59 -12.59 -1.69 57.02
CA LYS A 59 -11.86 -1.36 58.25
C LYS A 59 -12.76 -0.72 59.30
N THR A 60 -13.75 0.10 58.91
CA THR A 60 -14.70 0.72 59.85
C THR A 60 -15.72 -0.27 60.40
N SER A 61 -16.18 -1.25 59.60
CA SER A 61 -17.08 -2.32 60.09
C SER A 61 -16.40 -3.18 61.16
N CYS A 62 -15.09 -3.43 61.04
CA CYS A 62 -14.33 -4.18 62.03
C CYS A 62 -14.14 -3.43 63.37
N PHE A 63 -14.25 -2.10 63.39
CA PHE A 63 -14.03 -1.28 64.60
C PHE A 63 -15.31 -0.90 65.35
N PHE A 64 -16.45 -0.75 64.66
CA PHE A 64 -17.72 -0.34 65.27
C PHE A 64 -18.75 -1.49 65.33
N LEU A 65 -18.71 -2.27 66.41
CA LEU A 65 -19.57 -3.44 66.67
C LEU A 65 -21.08 -3.21 66.55
N VAL A 66 -21.57 -1.98 66.79
CA VAL A 66 -23.02 -1.68 66.75
C VAL A 66 -23.53 -1.47 65.31
N MET A 67 -22.65 -1.08 64.36
CA MET A 67 -23.02 -0.76 62.97
C MET A 67 -22.49 -1.77 61.95
N GLU A 68 -21.84 -2.84 62.39
CA GLU A 68 -21.20 -3.84 61.53
C GLU A 68 -22.15 -4.43 60.48
N LEU A 69 -23.35 -4.84 60.90
CA LEU A 69 -24.36 -5.41 60.00
C LEU A 69 -24.86 -4.39 58.97
N PHE A 70 -24.99 -3.11 59.36
CA PHE A 70 -25.43 -2.05 58.46
C PHE A 70 -24.36 -1.74 57.40
N LEU A 71 -23.10 -1.62 57.82
CA LEU A 71 -21.98 -1.34 56.92
C LEU A 71 -21.74 -2.50 55.95
N SER A 72 -21.88 -3.75 56.40
CA SER A 72 -21.83 -4.93 55.53
C SER A 72 -22.92 -4.89 54.45
N ASN A 73 -24.16 -4.56 54.80
CA ASN A 73 -25.26 -4.44 53.83
C ASN A 73 -25.04 -3.29 52.82
N VAL A 74 -24.46 -2.17 53.26
CA VAL A 74 -24.09 -1.06 52.37
C VAL A 74 -23.00 -1.50 51.40
N LEU A 75 -22.00 -2.23 51.87
CA LEU A 75 -20.90 -2.75 51.07
C LEU A 75 -21.40 -3.80 50.05
N ASP A 76 -22.29 -4.70 50.44
CA ASP A 76 -22.94 -5.65 49.53
C ASP A 76 -23.80 -4.93 48.48
N ALA A 77 -24.53 -3.88 48.86
CA ALA A 77 -25.31 -3.08 47.90
C ALA A 77 -24.38 -2.36 46.91
N PHE A 78 -23.25 -1.85 47.39
CA PHE A 78 -22.24 -1.20 46.57
C PHE A 78 -21.59 -2.16 45.57
N LEU A 79 -21.14 -3.34 46.03
CA LEU A 79 -20.57 -4.38 45.17
C LEU A 79 -21.56 -4.87 44.11
N ASN A 80 -22.84 -5.03 44.49
CA ASN A 80 -23.88 -5.38 43.54
C ASN A 80 -24.12 -4.28 42.50
N ASN A 81 -24.08 -3.01 42.90
CA ASN A 81 -24.20 -1.91 41.96
C ASN A 81 -23.00 -1.84 41.01
N VAL A 82 -21.77 -2.03 41.52
CA VAL A 82 -20.56 -2.12 40.69
C VAL A 82 -20.70 -3.24 39.66
N ALA A 83 -21.21 -4.41 40.05
CA ALA A 83 -21.46 -5.52 39.12
C ALA A 83 -22.49 -5.16 38.02
N ILE A 84 -23.51 -4.37 38.34
CA ILE A 84 -24.55 -3.92 37.40
C ILE A 84 -24.06 -2.75 36.52
N TYR A 85 -23.18 -1.88 37.03
CA TYR A 85 -22.60 -0.75 36.30
C TYR A 85 -21.88 -1.19 35.01
N PHE A 86 -21.29 -2.38 35.01
CA PHE A 86 -20.60 -2.94 33.84
C PHE A 86 -21.50 -3.27 32.63
N GLU A 87 -22.84 -3.27 32.77
CA GLU A 87 -23.77 -3.55 31.66
C GLU A 87 -24.23 -2.30 30.89
N LEU A 88 -24.06 -1.09 31.44
CA LEU A 88 -24.66 0.14 30.89
C LEU A 88 -23.68 1.30 30.67
N ASP A 89 -22.39 1.14 30.99
CA ASP A 89 -21.39 2.19 30.81
C ASP A 89 -20.86 2.23 29.37
N GLU A 90 -21.53 3.03 28.55
CA GLU A 90 -20.81 3.85 27.58
C GLU A 90 -20.40 5.15 28.31
N PRO A 91 -19.10 5.45 28.51
CA PRO A 91 -18.66 6.73 29.08
C PRO A 91 -19.09 7.96 28.25
N ALA A 92 -19.64 7.74 27.05
CA ALA A 92 -20.25 8.75 26.19
C ALA A 92 -21.60 9.28 26.73
N LEU A 93 -22.35 8.48 27.48
CA LEU A 93 -23.67 8.83 27.99
C LEU A 93 -23.55 9.35 29.43
N ARG A 94 -23.03 10.59 29.55
CA ARG A 94 -22.84 11.31 30.83
C ARG A 94 -24.12 11.31 31.69
N ARG A 95 -24.25 10.35 32.61
CA ARG A 95 -25.31 10.34 33.63
C ARG A 95 -24.79 11.01 34.90
N TYR A 96 -25.62 11.87 35.49
CA TYR A 96 -25.24 12.85 36.50
C TYR A 96 -24.78 12.24 37.84
N ILE A 97 -25.14 10.98 38.12
CA ILE A 97 -24.83 10.30 39.40
C ILE A 97 -23.53 9.47 39.30
N SER A 98 -23.08 9.11 38.09
CA SER A 98 -21.86 8.30 37.90
C SER A 98 -20.59 9.12 37.66
N PHE A 99 -20.70 10.43 37.39
CA PHE A 99 -19.54 11.25 37.02
C PHE A 99 -19.03 12.22 38.10
N MET A 100 -19.86 12.64 39.06
CA MET A 100 -19.36 13.48 40.16
C MET A 100 -18.58 12.59 41.12
N ASP A 101 -17.24 12.54 40.99
CA ASP A 101 -16.27 11.85 41.87
C ASP A 101 -16.98 10.92 42.86
N PRO A 102 -17.48 9.76 42.38
CA PRO A 102 -18.46 8.97 43.12
C PRO A 102 -17.89 8.51 44.45
N THR A 103 -16.57 8.55 44.60
CA THR A 103 -15.86 8.13 45.79
C THR A 103 -16.11 9.03 46.98
N LEU A 104 -16.12 10.36 46.84
CA LEU A 104 -16.42 11.25 47.96
C LEU A 104 -17.93 11.32 48.22
N PHE A 105 -18.76 11.43 47.18
CA PHE A 105 -20.20 11.54 47.36
C PHE A 105 -20.82 10.26 47.94
N SER A 106 -20.36 9.07 47.51
CA SER A 106 -20.86 7.81 48.07
C SER A 106 -20.39 7.53 49.49
N ILE A 107 -19.26 8.12 49.92
CA ILE A 107 -18.82 8.10 51.34
C ILE A 107 -19.81 8.89 52.20
N TYR A 108 -20.25 10.08 51.73
CA TYR A 108 -21.16 10.92 52.50
C TYR A 108 -22.63 10.47 52.43
N HIS A 109 -23.05 9.85 51.34
CA HIS A 109 -24.44 9.45 51.08
C HIS A 109 -24.58 8.00 50.59
N PRO A 110 -24.23 6.99 51.42
CA PRO A 110 -24.28 5.57 51.03
C PRO A 110 -25.70 5.07 50.71
N GLU A 111 -26.75 5.76 51.18
CA GLU A 111 -28.16 5.46 50.90
C GLU A 111 -28.53 5.58 49.42
N THR A 112 -27.78 6.41 48.68
CA THR A 112 -28.02 6.64 47.25
C THR A 112 -27.83 5.38 46.42
N ASN A 113 -27.03 4.42 46.90
CA ASN A 113 -26.87 3.09 46.28
C ASN A 113 -28.20 2.32 46.20
N PHE A 114 -29.07 2.47 47.20
CA PHE A 114 -30.38 1.80 47.19
C PHE A 114 -31.37 2.50 46.26
N ILE A 115 -31.28 3.82 46.13
CA ILE A 115 -32.07 4.61 45.17
C ILE A 115 -31.63 4.25 43.75
N GLN A 116 -30.33 4.08 43.51
CA GLN A 116 -29.85 3.64 42.22
C GLN A 116 -30.32 2.22 41.89
N LYS A 117 -30.25 1.30 42.86
CA LYS A 117 -30.76 -0.06 42.69
C LYS A 117 -32.25 -0.07 42.40
N SER A 118 -33.03 0.79 43.04
CA SER A 118 -34.46 0.90 42.75
C SER A 118 -34.72 1.51 41.37
N LEU A 119 -33.97 2.54 40.95
CA LEU A 119 -34.05 3.12 39.60
C LEU A 119 -33.71 2.10 38.50
N ASN A 120 -32.67 1.29 38.72
CA ASN A 120 -32.29 0.20 37.81
C ASN A 120 -33.37 -0.90 37.77
N ASN A 121 -33.95 -1.26 38.93
CA ASN A 121 -35.02 -2.26 39.01
C ASN A 121 -36.37 -1.74 38.51
N THR A 122 -36.65 -0.44 38.54
CA THR A 122 -37.85 0.18 37.94
C THR A 122 -37.69 0.32 36.42
N ALA A 123 -37.43 -0.81 35.78
CA ALA A 123 -38.03 -1.30 34.55
C ALA A 123 -38.89 -0.32 33.72
N TYR A 124 -38.28 0.71 33.14
CA TYR A 124 -38.73 1.29 31.87
C TYR A 124 -37.62 1.35 30.82
N LEU A 125 -36.34 1.34 31.21
CA LEU A 125 -35.21 1.36 30.28
C LEU A 125 -34.79 -0.05 29.83
N ASN A 126 -34.67 -1.02 30.75
CA ASN A 126 -34.21 -2.38 30.40
C ASN A 126 -35.22 -3.19 29.56
N PHE A 127 -36.51 -2.84 29.57
CA PHE A 127 -37.53 -3.57 28.81
C PHE A 127 -37.61 -3.15 27.33
N PHE A 128 -37.18 -1.92 26.99
CA PHE A 128 -37.15 -1.45 25.59
C PHE A 128 -35.79 -1.66 24.92
N SER A 129 -34.69 -1.71 25.67
CA SER A 129 -33.36 -2.01 25.13
C SER A 129 -32.99 -3.47 25.37
N SER A 130 -33.53 -4.38 24.58
CA SER A 130 -33.02 -5.75 24.50
C SER A 130 -31.60 -5.73 23.94
N PHE A 131 -30.61 -5.54 24.80
CA PHE A 131 -29.21 -5.79 24.48
C PHE A 131 -28.76 -7.03 25.22
N LYS A 132 -28.29 -8.02 24.44
CA LYS A 132 -27.66 -9.24 24.95
C LYS A 132 -26.46 -8.85 25.81
N LEU A 133 -26.48 -9.39 27.03
CA LEU A 133 -25.39 -9.38 28.00
C LEU A 133 -24.16 -10.03 27.37
N ASN A 134 -23.21 -9.21 26.91
CA ASN A 134 -21.95 -9.66 26.35
C ASN A 134 -20.86 -9.32 27.37
N LEU A 135 -20.37 -10.35 28.08
CA LEU A 135 -19.35 -10.27 29.13
C LEU A 135 -17.94 -9.90 28.61
N ALA A 136 -17.86 -9.30 27.43
CA ALA A 136 -16.63 -9.08 26.66
C ALA A 136 -15.99 -7.69 26.88
N VAL A 137 -16.59 -6.83 27.69
CA VAL A 137 -16.15 -5.42 27.87
C VAL A 137 -15.00 -5.26 28.88
N PHE A 138 -14.53 -6.34 29.51
CA PHE A 138 -13.40 -6.28 30.46
C PHE A 138 -12.01 -6.04 29.84
N LEU A 139 -11.90 -5.79 28.53
CA LEU A 139 -10.64 -5.45 27.88
C LEU A 139 -10.56 -3.95 27.68
N ASP A 140 -10.32 -3.24 28.77
CA ASP A 140 -10.09 -1.80 28.74
C ASP A 140 -8.80 -1.51 27.96
N LYS A 141 -8.97 -0.78 26.86
CA LYS A 141 -8.17 -0.92 25.63
C LYS A 141 -6.97 0.01 25.54
N ASN A 142 -6.69 0.81 26.58
CA ASN A 142 -6.05 2.10 26.29
C ASN A 142 -4.55 2.22 26.55
N ASN A 143 -3.87 1.27 27.22
CA ASN A 143 -2.43 1.44 27.53
C ASN A 143 -1.50 0.26 27.16
N ILE A 144 -2.02 -0.85 26.64
CA ILE A 144 -1.20 -2.03 26.28
C ILE A 144 -0.66 -1.93 24.84
N ILE A 145 -1.33 -1.15 23.98
CA ILE A 145 -0.99 -1.03 22.55
C ILE A 145 0.35 -0.31 22.34
N GLU A 146 0.67 0.69 23.15
CA GLU A 146 1.90 1.50 22.97
C GLU A 146 3.21 0.71 23.15
N PRO A 147 3.44 -0.05 24.25
CA PRO A 147 4.66 -0.84 24.39
C PRO A 147 4.78 -1.96 23.35
N LEU A 148 3.66 -2.54 22.91
CA LEU A 148 3.64 -3.54 21.83
C LEU A 148 4.03 -2.94 20.48
N ASN A 149 3.59 -1.71 20.20
CA ASN A 149 3.97 -0.99 18.98
C ASN A 149 5.48 -0.75 18.91
N TYR A 150 6.13 -0.41 20.03
CA TYR A 150 7.59 -0.23 20.05
C TYR A 150 8.35 -1.54 19.78
N LEU A 151 7.92 -2.65 20.36
CA LEU A 151 8.55 -3.95 20.10
C LEU A 151 8.42 -4.36 18.63
N LEU A 152 7.27 -4.09 18.03
CA LEU A 152 7.05 -4.34 16.61
C LEU A 152 7.90 -3.45 15.72
N GLN A 153 7.97 -2.14 16.01
CA GLN A 153 8.87 -1.24 15.31
C GLN A 153 10.32 -1.74 15.38
N ILE A 154 10.80 -2.15 16.56
CA ILE A 154 12.16 -2.71 16.71
C ILE A 154 12.31 -3.99 15.88
N SER A 155 11.32 -4.89 15.87
CA SER A 155 11.39 -6.11 15.06
C SER A 155 11.43 -5.83 13.56
N PHE A 156 10.66 -4.86 13.08
CA PHE A 156 10.69 -4.39 11.69
C PHE A 156 12.02 -3.72 11.34
N TRP A 157 12.57 -2.91 12.25
CA TRP A 157 13.88 -2.30 12.08
C TRP A 157 14.99 -3.36 12.00
N ILE A 158 14.96 -4.37 12.85
CA ILE A 158 15.91 -5.49 12.79
C ILE A 158 15.76 -6.26 11.47
N TYR A 159 14.53 -6.57 11.05
CA TYR A 159 14.28 -7.19 9.75
C TYR A 159 14.83 -6.34 8.60
N PHE A 160 14.57 -5.03 8.60
CA PHE A 160 15.06 -4.12 7.57
C PHE A 160 16.59 -4.01 7.58
N ILE A 161 17.23 -3.97 8.75
CA ILE A 161 18.70 -3.94 8.87
C ILE A 161 19.30 -5.25 8.35
N ILE A 162 18.72 -6.41 8.67
CA ILE A 162 19.17 -7.71 8.17
C ILE A 162 18.96 -7.80 6.65
N PHE A 163 17.81 -7.38 6.16
CA PHE A 163 17.51 -7.36 4.74
C PHE A 163 18.48 -6.44 3.98
N PHE A 164 18.68 -5.22 4.48
CA PHE A 164 19.61 -4.26 3.91
C PHE A 164 21.06 -4.75 4.03
N SER A 165 21.42 -5.46 5.09
CA SER A 165 22.77 -6.00 5.21
C SER A 165 23.03 -7.13 4.22
N MET A 166 22.07 -8.02 4.03
CA MET A 166 22.16 -9.07 3.02
C MET A 166 22.22 -8.50 1.59
N LEU A 167 21.55 -7.38 1.33
CA LEU A 167 21.47 -6.77 0.00
C LEU A 167 22.43 -5.62 -0.28
N PHE A 168 23.10 -5.02 0.69
CA PHE A 168 23.94 -3.83 0.42
C PHE A 168 25.25 -3.80 1.19
N LEU A 169 25.37 -4.55 2.29
CA LEU A 169 26.57 -4.55 3.11
C LEU A 169 27.57 -5.61 2.63
N SER A 170 28.46 -5.18 1.75
CA SER A 170 29.62 -5.97 1.27
C SER A 170 30.93 -5.36 1.79
N PHE A 171 31.18 -5.52 3.09
CA PHE A 171 32.34 -4.88 3.74
C PHE A 171 33.64 -5.67 3.62
N PHE A 172 33.59 -6.98 3.34
CA PHE A 172 34.74 -7.84 3.65
C PHE A 172 35.55 -8.26 2.43
N THR A 173 34.95 -8.45 1.24
CA THR A 173 35.72 -8.90 0.06
C THR A 173 35.21 -8.40 -1.30
N LYS A 174 35.73 -7.25 -1.76
CA LYS A 174 35.43 -6.63 -3.07
C LYS A 174 35.45 -7.58 -4.27
N ASN A 175 36.31 -8.61 -4.25
CA ASN A 175 36.53 -9.49 -5.41
C ASN A 175 35.94 -10.90 -5.23
N LYS A 176 35.21 -11.19 -4.15
CA LYS A 176 34.62 -12.54 -3.92
C LYS A 176 33.11 -12.53 -3.82
N GLU A 177 32.50 -11.38 -3.51
CA GLU A 177 31.06 -11.25 -3.36
C GLU A 177 30.45 -10.89 -4.72
N GLU A 178 29.88 -11.88 -5.42
CA GLU A 178 29.29 -11.72 -6.76
C GLU A 178 28.28 -10.57 -6.82
N PHE A 179 27.46 -10.43 -5.79
CA PHE A 179 26.48 -9.37 -5.69
C PHE A 179 27.10 -7.95 -5.69
N GLN A 180 28.24 -7.75 -5.01
CA GLN A 180 28.95 -6.46 -5.03
C GLN A 180 29.56 -6.21 -6.41
N ILE A 181 30.12 -7.24 -7.03
CA ILE A 181 30.71 -7.18 -8.37
C ILE A 181 29.63 -6.78 -9.39
N ASP A 182 28.43 -7.36 -9.31
CA ASP A 182 27.31 -7.03 -10.19
C ASP A 182 26.84 -5.58 -10.02
N ILE A 183 26.72 -5.11 -8.78
CA ILE A 183 26.38 -3.71 -8.50
C ILE A 183 27.45 -2.75 -9.02
N GLU A 184 28.72 -3.03 -8.77
CA GLU A 184 29.82 -2.18 -9.20
C GLU A 184 29.90 -2.11 -10.74
N HIS A 185 29.79 -3.25 -11.42
CA HIS A 185 29.73 -3.29 -12.88
C HIS A 185 28.51 -2.56 -13.43
N SER A 186 27.34 -2.71 -12.81
CA SER A 186 26.13 -1.96 -13.17
C SER A 186 26.36 -0.44 -13.07
N PHE A 187 26.92 0.06 -11.98
CA PHE A 187 27.21 1.49 -11.80
C PHE A 187 28.30 2.01 -12.74
N ILE A 188 29.34 1.22 -13.01
CA ILE A 188 30.39 1.59 -13.97
C ILE A 188 29.79 1.67 -15.38
N ASN A 189 28.98 0.69 -15.79
CA ASN A 189 28.33 0.72 -17.09
C ASN A 189 27.40 1.92 -17.21
N LEU A 190 26.64 2.24 -16.16
CA LEU A 190 25.79 3.42 -16.14
C LEU A 190 26.58 4.73 -16.25
N SER A 191 27.70 4.85 -15.52
CA SER A 191 28.52 6.06 -15.56
C SER A 191 29.30 6.19 -16.87
N SER A 192 29.71 5.09 -17.50
CA SER A 192 30.33 5.11 -18.84
C SER A 192 29.37 5.63 -19.91
N GLU A 193 28.06 5.41 -19.72
CA GLU A 193 27.03 5.90 -20.64
C GLU A 193 26.89 7.44 -20.64
N ALA A 194 27.50 8.12 -19.65
CA ALA A 194 27.60 9.58 -19.62
C ALA A 194 28.33 10.16 -20.84
N GLU A 195 29.20 9.37 -21.48
CA GLU A 195 29.87 9.75 -22.73
C GLU A 195 28.90 9.96 -23.89
N LYS A 196 27.64 9.50 -23.78
CA LYS A 196 26.59 9.78 -24.78
C LYS A 196 26.01 11.19 -24.69
N GLU A 197 26.42 11.98 -23.70
CA GLU A 197 26.12 13.42 -23.59
C GLU A 197 24.62 13.75 -23.58
N ILE A 198 23.79 12.85 -23.04
CA ILE A 198 22.33 13.01 -23.00
C ILE A 198 21.94 14.05 -21.94
N PHE A 199 22.36 13.84 -20.70
CA PHE A 199 22.11 14.74 -19.58
C PHE A 199 23.28 14.67 -18.60
N SER A 200 23.33 15.65 -17.69
CA SER A 200 24.05 15.49 -16.43
C SER A 200 23.63 14.18 -15.76
N VAL A 201 24.61 13.32 -15.48
CA VAL A 201 24.36 12.00 -14.86
C VAL A 201 23.62 12.16 -13.54
N ASP A 202 23.96 13.18 -12.75
CA ASP A 202 23.34 13.46 -11.45
C ASP A 202 21.83 13.68 -11.55
N ASP A 203 21.38 14.48 -12.53
CA ASP A 203 19.95 14.73 -12.74
C ASP A 203 19.24 13.50 -13.35
N ALA A 204 19.95 12.77 -14.22
CA ALA A 204 19.41 11.57 -14.87
C ALA A 204 19.25 10.39 -13.90
N LEU A 205 20.03 10.31 -12.81
CA LEU A 205 19.97 9.22 -11.84
C LEU A 205 18.59 9.10 -11.19
N ASN A 206 17.97 10.23 -10.81
CA ASN A 206 16.64 10.23 -10.23
C ASN A 206 15.58 9.72 -11.23
N LEU A 207 15.66 10.17 -12.48
CA LEU A 207 14.77 9.70 -13.54
C LEU A 207 14.96 8.20 -13.79
N LEU A 208 16.20 7.73 -13.83
CA LEU A 208 16.54 6.32 -14.01
C LEU A 208 15.99 5.45 -12.88
N PHE A 209 16.05 5.92 -11.64
CA PHE A 209 15.44 5.23 -10.50
C PHE A 209 13.93 5.03 -10.70
N PHE A 210 13.19 6.09 -11.05
CA PHE A 210 11.74 5.95 -11.33
C PHE A 210 11.44 5.04 -12.53
N LEU A 211 12.25 5.11 -13.58
CA LEU A 211 12.13 4.21 -14.74
C LEU A 211 12.39 2.75 -14.37
N LEU A 212 13.36 2.49 -13.50
CA LEU A 212 13.65 1.15 -13.01
C LEU A 212 12.48 0.60 -12.19
N PHE A 213 11.83 1.41 -11.36
CA PHE A 213 10.61 0.97 -10.66
C PHE A 213 9.45 0.69 -11.64
N PHE A 214 9.22 1.55 -12.63
CA PHE A 214 8.13 1.39 -13.59
C PHE A 214 8.31 0.16 -14.50
N PHE A 215 9.48 0.02 -15.14
CA PHE A 215 9.76 -1.11 -16.02
C PHE A 215 10.16 -2.38 -15.26
N GLY A 216 10.69 -2.23 -14.04
CA GLY A 216 11.04 -3.34 -13.15
C GLY A 216 9.84 -4.15 -12.69
N VAL A 217 8.62 -3.62 -12.80
CA VAL A 217 7.38 -4.38 -12.57
C VAL A 217 7.33 -5.64 -13.42
N TYR A 218 7.76 -5.57 -14.68
CA TYR A 218 7.82 -6.72 -15.57
C TYR A 218 8.74 -7.84 -15.03
N PHE A 219 9.78 -7.49 -14.27
CA PHE A 219 10.73 -8.42 -13.67
C PHE A 219 10.40 -8.78 -12.21
N GLY A 220 9.24 -8.35 -11.70
CA GLY A 220 8.85 -8.63 -10.32
C GLY A 220 9.51 -7.71 -9.28
N PHE A 221 10.04 -6.55 -9.66
CA PHE A 221 10.66 -5.65 -8.69
C PHE A 221 9.70 -5.19 -7.56
N LEU A 222 8.38 -5.21 -7.82
CA LEU A 222 7.34 -4.94 -6.82
C LEU A 222 7.31 -5.93 -5.65
N PHE A 223 7.91 -7.13 -5.78
CA PHE A 223 8.00 -8.08 -4.66
C PHE A 223 8.69 -7.47 -3.43
N LEU A 224 9.63 -6.54 -3.64
CA LEU A 224 10.30 -5.80 -2.56
C LEU A 224 9.34 -4.89 -1.78
N SER A 225 8.25 -4.47 -2.39
CA SER A 225 7.24 -3.57 -1.81
C SER A 225 6.01 -4.28 -1.22
N LEU A 226 5.91 -5.61 -1.30
CA LEU A 226 4.76 -6.38 -0.80
C LEU A 226 4.46 -6.18 0.69
N HIS A 227 5.49 -5.86 1.46
CA HIS A 227 5.36 -5.63 2.90
C HIS A 227 5.10 -4.16 3.25
N SER A 228 5.12 -3.27 2.27
CA SER A 228 4.80 -1.87 2.49
C SER A 228 3.28 -1.70 2.62
N ALA A 229 2.84 -0.79 3.49
CA ALA A 229 1.42 -0.49 3.69
C ALA A 229 0.75 0.12 2.44
N PHE A 230 1.53 0.49 1.43
CA PHE A 230 0.99 1.01 0.18
C PHE A 230 0.47 -0.12 -0.67
N THR A 231 -0.71 0.09 -1.26
CA THR A 231 -1.23 -0.78 -2.31
C THR A 231 -0.19 -0.90 -3.44
N GLU A 232 0.04 -2.10 -3.96
CA GLU A 232 0.98 -2.35 -5.07
C GLU A 232 0.77 -1.39 -6.26
N LEU A 233 -0.49 -1.04 -6.52
CA LEU A 233 -0.88 -0.07 -7.54
C LEU A 233 -0.28 1.33 -7.31
N PHE A 234 -0.18 1.78 -6.06
CA PHE A 234 0.39 3.08 -5.72
C PHE A 234 1.88 3.12 -6.08
N VAL A 235 2.62 2.04 -5.80
CA VAL A 235 4.03 1.89 -6.13
C VAL A 235 4.25 1.88 -7.65
N PHE A 236 3.27 1.44 -8.44
CA PHE A 236 3.33 1.49 -9.91
C PHE A 236 2.93 2.86 -10.50
N PHE A 237 1.82 3.44 -10.02
CA PHE A 237 1.26 4.68 -10.59
C PHE A 237 2.10 5.91 -10.28
N LEU A 238 2.72 5.97 -9.10
CA LEU A 238 3.52 7.13 -8.70
C LEU A 238 4.76 7.33 -9.59
N PRO A 239 5.61 6.31 -9.83
CA PRO A 239 6.72 6.42 -10.80
C PRO A 239 6.26 6.78 -12.20
N LEU A 240 5.13 6.22 -12.68
CA LEU A 240 4.58 6.56 -14.00
C LEU A 240 4.26 8.05 -14.12
N LEU A 241 3.64 8.65 -13.09
CA LEU A 241 3.32 10.07 -13.06
C LEU A 241 4.60 10.93 -13.07
N PHE A 242 5.62 10.54 -12.30
CA PHE A 242 6.91 11.22 -12.32
C PHE A 242 7.57 11.14 -13.69
N ILE A 243 7.62 9.96 -14.31
CA ILE A 243 8.18 9.77 -15.66
C ILE A 243 7.46 10.67 -16.67
N PHE A 244 6.12 10.70 -16.63
CA PHE A 244 5.33 11.56 -17.50
C PHE A 244 5.69 13.04 -17.30
N TYR A 245 5.76 13.49 -16.04
CA TYR A 245 6.12 14.87 -15.71
C TYR A 245 7.52 15.24 -16.20
N PHE A 246 8.53 14.41 -15.92
CA PHE A 246 9.90 14.66 -16.38
C PHE A 246 9.99 14.73 -17.91
N ILE A 247 9.37 13.79 -18.63
CA ILE A 247 9.43 13.77 -20.10
C ILE A 247 8.73 14.97 -20.72
N VAL A 248 7.60 15.41 -20.16
CA VAL A 248 6.92 16.63 -20.62
C VAL A 248 7.72 17.88 -20.28
N LEU A 249 8.46 17.90 -19.17
CA LEU A 249 9.27 19.06 -18.79
C LEU A 249 10.57 19.23 -19.59
N ILE A 250 11.18 18.14 -20.08
CA ILE A 250 12.39 18.22 -20.93
C ILE A 250 12.24 19.25 -22.06
N PRO A 251 11.21 19.19 -22.93
CA PRO A 251 11.04 20.18 -23.99
C PRO A 251 10.78 21.59 -23.45
N PHE A 252 10.07 21.74 -22.31
CA PHE A 252 9.85 23.07 -21.71
C PHE A 252 11.16 23.70 -21.23
N ASN A 253 11.99 22.95 -20.54
CA ASN A 253 13.29 23.43 -20.04
C ASN A 253 14.21 23.78 -21.22
N LEU A 254 14.21 22.96 -22.27
CA LEU A 254 15.03 23.20 -23.47
C LEU A 254 14.59 24.48 -24.21
N LEU A 255 13.28 24.75 -24.32
CA LEU A 255 12.78 26.01 -24.87
C LEU A 255 13.15 27.21 -24.00
N PHE A 256 13.17 27.03 -22.67
CA PHE A 256 13.60 28.07 -21.75
C PHE A 256 15.10 28.39 -21.92
N ASP A 257 15.95 27.38 -22.08
CA ASP A 257 17.39 27.54 -22.30
C ASP A 257 17.72 28.25 -23.62
N PHE A 258 16.91 28.05 -24.66
CA PHE A 258 17.02 28.82 -25.90
C PHE A 258 16.65 30.31 -25.75
N GLY A 259 15.96 30.68 -24.68
CA GLY A 259 15.52 32.04 -24.40
C GLY A 259 14.56 32.57 -25.46
N LEU A 260 14.64 33.88 -25.75
CA LEU A 260 13.72 34.54 -26.70
C LEU A 260 13.81 33.97 -28.13
N PHE A 261 14.96 33.41 -28.51
CA PHE A 261 15.24 32.91 -29.86
C PHE A 261 14.83 31.45 -30.09
N PHE A 262 14.07 30.82 -29.18
CA PHE A 262 13.66 29.41 -29.28
C PHE A 262 13.04 29.03 -30.64
N VAL A 263 12.25 29.93 -31.23
CA VAL A 263 11.62 29.72 -32.54
C VAL A 263 12.64 29.49 -33.65
N VAL A 264 13.73 30.26 -33.63
CA VAL A 264 14.80 30.18 -34.63
C VAL A 264 15.54 28.85 -34.51
N TYR A 265 15.74 28.34 -33.30
CA TYR A 265 16.37 27.03 -33.09
C TYR A 265 15.50 25.87 -33.59
N LEU A 266 14.17 25.96 -33.45
CA LEU A 266 13.26 24.90 -33.91
C LEU A 266 13.08 24.87 -35.42
N ARG A 267 12.97 26.06 -36.05
CA ARG A 267 12.52 26.19 -37.44
C ARG A 267 13.58 26.75 -38.39
N GLY A 268 14.62 27.40 -37.87
CA GLY A 268 15.60 28.14 -38.66
C GLY A 268 15.11 29.52 -39.10
N SER A 269 15.67 30.01 -40.20
CA SER A 269 15.34 31.33 -40.76
C SER A 269 13.98 31.36 -41.46
N SER A 270 13.32 32.52 -41.43
CA SER A 270 12.07 32.75 -42.17
C SER A 270 12.31 32.90 -43.68
N ASN A 271 11.35 32.41 -44.47
CA ASN A 271 11.36 32.55 -45.93
C ASN A 271 10.39 33.64 -46.41
N THR A 272 9.42 34.05 -45.60
CA THR A 272 8.43 35.07 -45.95
C THR A 272 8.67 36.37 -45.18
N SER A 273 8.29 37.50 -45.78
CA SER A 273 8.40 38.83 -45.17
C SER A 273 7.24 39.17 -44.23
N SER A 274 6.18 38.36 -44.23
CA SER A 274 4.94 38.63 -43.48
C SER A 274 4.98 38.00 -42.09
N LEU A 275 5.05 38.83 -41.05
CA LEU A 275 5.08 38.40 -39.65
C LEU A 275 3.91 37.47 -39.28
N PHE A 276 2.69 37.73 -39.77
CA PHE A 276 1.53 36.91 -39.44
C PHE A 276 1.66 35.45 -39.90
N PHE A 277 2.09 35.23 -41.16
CA PHE A 277 2.28 33.88 -41.67
C PHE A 277 3.44 33.18 -40.97
N GLU A 278 4.51 33.92 -40.66
CA GLU A 278 5.64 33.40 -39.90
C GLU A 278 5.24 32.92 -38.51
N CYS A 279 4.45 33.69 -37.75
CA CYS A 279 3.95 33.27 -36.44
C CYS A 279 3.13 31.97 -36.48
N VAL A 280 2.36 31.73 -37.55
CA VAL A 280 1.59 30.48 -37.70
C VAL A 280 2.53 29.29 -37.92
N TYR A 281 3.54 29.45 -38.77
CA TYR A 281 4.55 28.40 -38.99
C TYR A 281 5.38 28.13 -37.73
N ASP A 282 5.69 29.17 -36.96
CA ASP A 282 6.38 29.05 -35.67
C ASP A 282 5.56 28.24 -34.66
N TYR A 283 4.25 28.50 -34.60
CA TYR A 283 3.34 27.75 -33.74
C TYR A 283 3.25 26.27 -34.15
N ILE A 284 3.20 25.97 -35.45
CA ILE A 284 3.25 24.59 -35.97
C ILE A 284 4.58 23.93 -35.58
N GLY A 285 5.70 24.66 -35.66
CA GLY A 285 7.02 24.16 -35.24
C GLY A 285 7.06 23.76 -33.77
N VAL A 286 6.53 24.61 -32.88
CA VAL A 286 6.41 24.30 -31.45
C VAL A 286 5.48 23.11 -31.20
N ILE A 287 4.33 23.02 -31.88
CA ILE A 287 3.45 21.85 -31.77
C ILE A 287 4.17 20.58 -32.24
N ALA A 288 4.86 20.63 -33.38
CA ALA A 288 5.63 19.50 -33.91
C ALA A 288 6.71 19.05 -32.91
N PHE A 289 7.34 19.99 -32.20
CA PHE A 289 8.33 19.71 -31.16
C PHE A 289 7.74 18.89 -30.01
N PHE A 290 6.60 19.31 -29.43
CA PHE A 290 5.93 18.57 -28.34
C PHE A 290 5.31 17.25 -28.79
N THR A 291 4.67 17.24 -29.97
CA THR A 291 4.01 16.03 -30.49
C THR A 291 4.99 14.88 -30.72
N ARG A 292 6.24 15.15 -31.11
CA ARG A 292 7.29 14.11 -31.26
C ARG A 292 7.52 13.31 -29.96
N LEU A 293 7.45 13.97 -28.81
CA LEU A 293 7.58 13.32 -27.50
C LEU A 293 6.25 12.69 -27.06
N LEU A 294 5.12 13.39 -27.22
CA LEU A 294 3.82 12.88 -26.78
C LEU A 294 3.41 11.59 -27.50
N VAL A 295 3.73 11.45 -28.79
CA VAL A 295 3.45 10.22 -29.55
C VAL A 295 4.19 9.01 -28.98
N GLN A 296 5.32 9.19 -28.28
CA GLN A 296 6.05 8.07 -27.68
C GLN A 296 5.27 7.42 -26.53
N PHE A 297 4.32 8.11 -25.88
CA PHE A 297 3.45 7.50 -24.86
C PHE A 297 2.54 6.42 -25.43
N VAL A 298 2.20 6.46 -26.72
CA VAL A 298 1.46 5.37 -27.38
C VAL A 298 2.20 4.04 -27.25
N ARG A 299 3.54 4.07 -27.24
CA ARG A 299 4.36 2.86 -27.06
C ARG A 299 4.27 2.31 -25.64
N LEU A 300 4.23 3.19 -24.64
CA LEU A 300 3.99 2.79 -23.25
C LEU A 300 2.61 2.13 -23.10
N VAL A 301 1.59 2.69 -23.73
CA VAL A 301 0.25 2.09 -23.77
C VAL A 301 0.27 0.72 -24.46
N LEU A 302 0.97 0.59 -25.60
CA LEU A 302 1.09 -0.70 -26.31
C LEU A 302 1.77 -1.77 -25.43
N MET A 303 2.86 -1.42 -24.74
CA MET A 303 3.55 -2.33 -23.82
C MET A 303 2.61 -2.78 -22.68
N PHE A 304 1.86 -1.84 -22.10
CA PHE A 304 0.91 -2.14 -21.04
C PHE A 304 -0.23 -3.06 -21.50
N VAL A 305 -0.82 -2.78 -22.68
CA VAL A 305 -1.90 -3.63 -23.24
C VAL A 305 -1.42 -5.05 -23.47
N VAL A 306 -0.25 -5.22 -24.08
CA VAL A 306 0.31 -6.55 -24.35
C VAL A 306 0.67 -7.29 -23.05
N TYR A 307 1.18 -6.57 -22.05
CA TYR A 307 1.40 -7.14 -20.72
C TYR A 307 0.10 -7.60 -20.04
N CYS A 308 -0.97 -6.79 -20.09
CA CYS A 308 -2.28 -7.18 -19.57
C CYS A 308 -2.86 -8.38 -20.31
N MET A 309 -2.69 -8.45 -21.63
CA MET A 309 -3.13 -9.61 -22.43
C MET A 309 -2.43 -10.89 -21.97
N MET A 310 -1.11 -10.85 -21.77
CA MET A 310 -0.38 -12.00 -21.22
C MET A 310 -0.90 -12.39 -19.83
N HIS A 311 -1.06 -11.41 -18.94
CA HIS A 311 -1.56 -11.67 -17.59
C HIS A 311 -2.95 -12.31 -17.62
N ASP A 312 -3.83 -11.82 -18.48
CA ASP A 312 -5.17 -12.37 -18.67
C ASP A 312 -5.11 -13.81 -19.21
N THR A 313 -4.23 -14.10 -20.19
CA THR A 313 -4.06 -15.47 -20.70
C THR A 313 -3.55 -16.45 -19.65
N VAL A 314 -2.72 -15.99 -18.70
CA VAL A 314 -2.19 -16.83 -17.61
C VAL A 314 -3.25 -17.03 -16.52
N MET A 315 -3.96 -15.97 -16.12
CA MET A 315 -4.96 -16.03 -15.06
C MET A 315 -6.25 -16.77 -15.49
N LEU A 316 -6.72 -16.52 -16.71
CA LEU A 316 -7.92 -17.17 -17.26
C LEU A 316 -7.64 -18.53 -17.89
N GLN A 317 -6.37 -18.97 -17.90
CA GLN A 317 -6.07 -20.35 -18.24
C GLN A 317 -6.66 -21.25 -17.16
N ASN A 318 -7.88 -21.73 -17.41
CA ASN A 318 -8.56 -22.74 -16.62
C ASN A 318 -7.80 -24.07 -16.73
N TYR A 319 -6.64 -24.14 -16.07
CA TYR A 319 -6.17 -25.40 -15.53
C TYR A 319 -7.11 -25.71 -14.38
N SER A 320 -7.97 -26.71 -14.56
CA SER A 320 -8.49 -27.42 -13.41
C SER A 320 -7.26 -27.91 -12.64
N GLN A 321 -6.83 -27.17 -11.61
CA GLN A 321 -5.73 -27.57 -10.72
C GLN A 321 -6.01 -28.97 -10.14
N LYS A 322 -7.30 -29.32 -10.06
CA LYS A 322 -7.82 -30.64 -9.69
C LYS A 322 -7.35 -31.74 -10.65
N ASN A 323 -7.18 -31.48 -11.95
CA ASN A 323 -6.68 -32.47 -12.92
C ASN A 323 -5.18 -32.78 -12.76
N PHE A 324 -4.43 -31.97 -12.01
CA PHE A 324 -2.99 -32.13 -11.79
C PHE A 324 -2.65 -32.48 -10.34
N LEU A 325 -3.53 -32.17 -9.39
CA LEU A 325 -3.41 -32.54 -7.98
C LEU A 325 -3.75 -34.02 -7.80
N ILE A 326 -2.71 -34.83 -7.64
CA ILE A 326 -2.82 -36.21 -7.15
C ILE A 326 -3.24 -36.12 -5.67
N GLY A 327 -4.55 -36.18 -5.41
CA GLY A 327 -5.13 -36.19 -4.07
C GLY A 327 -6.57 -36.72 -4.08
N ASP A 328 -7.06 -37.20 -2.95
CA ASP A 328 -8.31 -37.96 -2.82
C ASP A 328 -9.56 -37.21 -3.34
N SER A 329 -9.55 -35.87 -3.30
CA SER A 329 -10.62 -35.03 -3.86
C SER A 329 -10.71 -35.05 -5.39
N PHE A 330 -9.66 -35.49 -6.10
CA PHE A 330 -9.68 -35.67 -7.55
C PHE A 330 -10.54 -36.89 -7.94
N ILE A 331 -10.51 -37.97 -7.16
CA ILE A 331 -11.22 -39.22 -7.45
C ILE A 331 -12.74 -39.03 -7.29
N ASP A 332 -13.15 -38.32 -6.24
CA ASP A 332 -14.56 -38.03 -5.95
C ASP A 332 -15.20 -37.11 -7.01
N GLU A 333 -14.40 -36.22 -7.61
CA GLU A 333 -14.88 -35.32 -8.66
C GLU A 333 -14.83 -35.96 -10.06
N LEU A 334 -13.81 -36.80 -10.34
CA LEU A 334 -13.73 -37.57 -11.58
C LEU A 334 -14.86 -38.62 -11.69
N THR A 335 -15.37 -39.10 -10.56
CA THR A 335 -16.50 -40.04 -10.51
C THR A 335 -17.86 -39.35 -10.55
N SER A 336 -17.95 -38.06 -10.22
CA SER A 336 -19.20 -37.28 -10.24
C SER A 336 -19.41 -36.46 -11.52
N VAL A 337 -18.34 -36.12 -12.25
CA VAL A 337 -18.44 -35.51 -13.58
C VAL A 337 -18.61 -36.62 -14.62
N GLN A 338 -19.82 -36.79 -15.18
CA GLN A 338 -19.98 -37.60 -16.38
C GLN A 338 -19.05 -37.04 -17.47
N PRO A 339 -18.02 -37.78 -17.92
CA PRO A 339 -17.06 -37.28 -18.88
C PRO A 339 -17.76 -37.25 -20.24
N THR A 340 -18.42 -36.14 -20.54
CA THR A 340 -18.95 -35.88 -21.87
C THR A 340 -17.80 -35.47 -22.79
N GLY A 341 -17.10 -36.50 -23.27
CA GLY A 341 -16.82 -36.65 -24.70
C GLY A 341 -15.79 -35.73 -25.34
N TYR A 342 -14.55 -35.69 -24.84
CA TYR A 342 -13.36 -35.93 -25.67
C TYR A 342 -12.33 -36.64 -24.80
N SER A 343 -11.86 -37.82 -25.23
CA SER A 343 -10.95 -38.69 -24.46
C SER A 343 -9.80 -37.91 -23.81
N ILE A 344 -9.43 -38.27 -22.58
CA ILE A 344 -8.25 -37.76 -21.88
C ILE A 344 -7.02 -37.76 -22.81
N GLY A 345 -6.91 -38.74 -23.71
CA GLY A 345 -5.89 -38.78 -24.76
C GLY A 345 -5.94 -37.61 -25.74
N CYS A 346 -7.10 -37.27 -26.30
CA CYS A 346 -7.24 -36.09 -27.18
C CYS A 346 -6.90 -34.79 -26.43
N PHE A 347 -7.30 -34.68 -25.16
CA PHE A 347 -6.91 -33.54 -24.34
C PHE A 347 -5.39 -33.44 -24.15
N LEU A 348 -4.73 -34.53 -23.76
CA LEU A 348 -3.30 -34.56 -23.44
C LEU A 348 -2.41 -34.43 -24.68
N PHE A 349 -2.77 -35.04 -25.81
CA PHE A 349 -1.95 -35.04 -27.01
C PHE A 349 -2.26 -33.93 -28.02
N VAL A 350 -3.48 -33.37 -28.01
CA VAL A 350 -3.87 -32.33 -28.99
C VAL A 350 -4.13 -31.00 -28.30
N VAL A 351 -5.01 -30.96 -27.31
CA VAL A 351 -5.44 -29.69 -26.69
C VAL A 351 -4.34 -29.08 -25.83
N PHE A 352 -3.66 -29.88 -25.01
CA PHE A 352 -2.63 -29.39 -24.08
C PHE A 352 -1.39 -28.84 -24.80
N PRO A 353 -0.78 -29.53 -25.79
CA PRO A 353 0.34 -28.97 -26.55
C PRO A 353 -0.05 -27.70 -27.29
N LEU A 354 -1.24 -27.65 -27.91
CA LEU A 354 -1.71 -26.47 -28.63
C LEU A 354 -1.86 -25.26 -27.70
N ARG A 355 -2.34 -25.47 -26.46
CA ARG A 355 -2.40 -24.43 -25.42
C ARG A 355 -1.01 -24.01 -24.94
N LEU A 356 -0.07 -24.94 -24.79
CA LEU A 356 1.33 -24.62 -24.47
C LEU A 356 1.98 -23.80 -25.58
N PHE A 357 1.77 -24.18 -26.85
CA PHE A 357 2.26 -23.41 -28.00
C PHE A 357 1.69 -21.99 -28.02
N TYR A 358 0.39 -21.83 -27.73
CA TYR A 358 -0.24 -20.51 -27.62
C TYR A 358 0.35 -19.70 -26.46
N TRP A 359 0.57 -20.32 -25.29
CA TRP A 359 1.21 -19.66 -24.16
C TRP A 359 2.64 -19.22 -24.47
N CYS A 360 3.45 -20.10 -25.09
CA CYS A 360 4.78 -19.74 -25.57
C CYS A 360 4.74 -18.60 -26.59
N TYR A 361 3.77 -18.61 -27.51
CA TYR A 361 3.57 -17.52 -28.46
C TYR A 361 3.28 -16.20 -27.76
N GLU A 362 2.36 -16.18 -26.80
CA GLU A 362 2.03 -14.96 -26.04
C GLU A 362 3.24 -14.44 -25.27
N VAL A 363 3.98 -15.31 -24.56
CA VAL A 363 5.20 -14.92 -23.84
C VAL A 363 6.29 -14.40 -24.79
N MET A 364 6.48 -15.02 -25.96
CA MET A 364 7.45 -14.54 -26.94
C MET A 364 7.03 -13.22 -27.57
N HIS A 365 5.74 -13.07 -27.89
CA HIS A 365 5.17 -11.86 -28.44
C HIS A 365 5.29 -10.69 -27.44
N THR A 366 4.99 -10.93 -26.16
CA THR A 366 5.09 -9.91 -25.11
C THR A 366 6.54 -9.50 -24.88
N PHE A 367 7.46 -10.46 -24.78
CA PHE A 367 8.88 -10.18 -24.68
C PHE A 367 9.39 -9.35 -25.86
N PHE A 368 9.01 -9.70 -27.09
CA PHE A 368 9.41 -8.96 -28.29
C PHE A 368 8.85 -7.53 -28.29
N VAL A 369 7.55 -7.36 -28.04
CA VAL A 369 6.92 -6.03 -28.04
C VAL A 369 7.52 -5.17 -26.93
N VAL A 370 7.62 -5.68 -25.71
CA VAL A 370 8.16 -4.90 -24.58
C VAL A 370 9.61 -4.49 -24.84
N THR A 371 10.47 -5.40 -25.28
CA THR A 371 11.90 -5.10 -25.51
C THR A 371 12.12 -4.09 -26.64
N VAL A 372 11.45 -4.27 -27.79
CA VAL A 372 11.59 -3.37 -28.94
C VAL A 372 11.01 -1.99 -28.63
N GLN A 373 9.83 -1.93 -28.01
CA GLN A 373 9.18 -0.66 -27.69
C GLN A 373 9.92 0.08 -26.58
N PHE A 374 10.46 -0.63 -25.59
CA PHE A 374 11.33 -0.06 -24.56
C PHE A 374 12.55 0.60 -25.20
N SER A 375 13.33 -0.15 -25.99
CA SER A 375 14.53 0.39 -26.65
C SER A 375 14.18 1.59 -27.52
N ALA A 376 13.15 1.47 -28.35
CA ALA A 376 12.78 2.52 -29.28
C ALA A 376 12.21 3.77 -28.56
N PHE A 377 11.57 3.61 -27.40
CA PHE A 377 11.14 4.73 -26.56
C PHE A 377 12.33 5.56 -26.08
N PHE A 378 13.33 4.92 -25.46
CA PHE A 378 14.51 5.62 -24.96
C PHE A 378 15.34 6.25 -26.07
N THR A 379 15.56 5.53 -27.17
CA THR A 379 16.31 6.04 -28.32
C THR A 379 15.65 7.27 -28.92
N ILE A 380 14.31 7.34 -28.98
CA ILE A 380 13.63 8.50 -29.58
C ILE A 380 13.50 9.65 -28.59
N VAL A 381 13.05 9.39 -27.36
CA VAL A 381 12.75 10.42 -26.35
C VAL A 381 14.00 11.15 -25.89
N PHE A 382 15.09 10.41 -25.66
CA PHE A 382 16.31 10.98 -25.10
C PHE A 382 17.35 11.21 -26.19
N TRP A 383 17.81 10.14 -26.82
CA TRP A 383 18.98 10.21 -27.70
C TRP A 383 18.69 11.00 -28.97
N LEU A 384 17.69 10.62 -29.75
CA LEU A 384 17.36 11.25 -31.03
C LEU A 384 16.82 12.67 -30.83
N PHE A 385 15.98 12.88 -29.81
CA PHE A 385 15.42 14.19 -29.52
C PHE A 385 16.52 15.19 -29.19
N LEU A 386 17.40 14.89 -28.24
CA LEU A 386 18.49 15.79 -27.88
C LEU A 386 19.46 15.98 -29.04
N LEU A 387 19.82 14.91 -29.74
CA LEU A 387 20.70 15.00 -30.93
C LEU A 387 20.20 15.99 -31.98
N PHE A 388 18.89 16.18 -32.15
CA PHE A 388 18.35 17.15 -33.10
C PHE A 388 18.31 18.59 -32.59
N TYR A 389 18.34 18.81 -31.28
CA TYR A 389 18.15 20.15 -30.69
C TYR A 389 19.35 20.66 -29.90
N THR A 390 20.33 19.81 -29.60
CA THR A 390 21.58 20.18 -28.94
C THR A 390 22.77 19.79 -29.79
N PHE A 391 23.85 20.56 -29.69
CA PHE A 391 25.11 20.27 -30.37
C PHE A 391 26.28 20.83 -29.55
N PHE A 392 27.44 20.21 -29.72
CA PHE A 392 28.68 20.70 -29.14
C PHE A 392 29.43 21.59 -30.13
N VAL A 393 29.87 22.75 -29.65
CA VAL A 393 30.71 23.66 -30.44
C VAL A 393 32.14 23.13 -30.44
N TYR A 394 32.72 22.98 -31.63
CA TYR A 394 34.09 22.49 -31.80
C TYR A 394 35.16 23.55 -31.43
N GLU A 395 34.82 24.82 -31.53
CA GLU A 395 35.75 25.92 -31.29
C GLU A 395 36.16 25.98 -29.81
N LYS A 396 37.48 25.95 -29.58
CA LYS A 396 38.08 26.03 -28.24
C LYS A 396 38.44 27.48 -27.95
N TYR A 397 37.95 28.01 -26.83
CA TYR A 397 38.31 29.35 -26.37
C TYR A 397 39.67 29.41 -25.67
N GLU A 398 40.17 28.29 -25.12
CA GLU A 398 41.43 28.24 -24.38
C GLU A 398 42.38 27.15 -24.91
N HIS A 399 43.62 27.54 -25.22
CA HIS A 399 44.71 26.65 -25.68
C HIS A 399 45.82 26.45 -24.64
N HIS A 400 45.56 26.75 -23.37
CA HIS A 400 46.57 26.75 -22.31
C HIS A 400 47.26 25.38 -22.12
N PHE A 401 46.49 24.29 -22.13
CA PHE A 401 47.00 22.92 -21.93
C PHE A 401 47.90 22.43 -23.07
N ASP A 402 47.66 22.85 -24.31
CA ASP A 402 48.51 22.49 -25.46
C ASP A 402 49.92 23.08 -25.31
N ASN A 403 50.03 24.26 -24.69
CA ASN A 403 51.31 24.92 -24.47
C ASN A 403 52.08 24.31 -23.29
N ILE A 404 51.38 23.88 -22.23
CA ILE A 404 52.00 23.19 -21.10
C ILE A 404 52.54 21.83 -21.53
N THR A 405 51.74 21.02 -22.23
CA THR A 405 52.15 19.68 -22.69
C THR A 405 53.35 19.72 -23.63
N LYS A 406 53.43 20.74 -24.49
CA LYS A 406 54.62 20.98 -25.34
C LYS A 406 55.86 21.39 -24.54
N LYS A 407 55.70 22.15 -23.45
CA LYS A 407 56.81 22.51 -22.55
C LYS A 407 57.29 21.31 -21.75
N THR A 408 56.39 20.50 -21.19
CA THR A 408 56.76 19.30 -20.42
C THR A 408 57.40 18.22 -21.29
N LYS A 409 56.95 18.04 -22.54
CA LYS A 409 57.62 17.17 -23.52
C LYS A 409 59.00 17.67 -23.97
N LYS A 410 59.31 18.96 -23.81
CA LYS A 410 60.64 19.52 -24.11
C LYS A 410 61.57 19.48 -22.90
N SER A 411 61.01 19.43 -21.68
CA SER A 411 61.79 19.37 -20.44
C SER A 411 62.16 17.94 -20.02
N ASN A 412 61.34 16.96 -20.40
CA ASN A 412 61.61 15.53 -20.28
C ASN A 412 62.31 15.02 -21.54
#